data_AF-B3TMP2-F1
#
_entry.id   AF-B3TMP2-F1
#
_cell.length_a   1.000
_cell.length_b   1.000
_cell.length_c   1.000
_cell.angle_alpha   90.00
_cell.angle_beta   90.00
_cell.angle_gamma   90.00
#
_symmetry.space_group_name_H-M   'P 1'
#
loop_
_entity.id
_entity.type
_entity.pdbx_description
1 polymer ?
#
loop_
_entity_poly.entity_id
_entity_poly.type
_entity_poly.pdbx_seq_one_letter_code
_entity_poly.pdbx_strand_id
1 'polypeptide(L)'
;MSAILGRSGPRPQTLPDGARVLRSALATEGVATTDERFAAWLAECERTNRMLVERVPLTELRGWRFTEGDGSLVHESGRFFSVDGVRVTRTGRDPRSWGQPLIDQPEVGILGLLAKEFDGVLHFLMQAKIEPGNRRRLQLSPTVQATKSNYTKVHGGAATPYLEHFLRPGRGRVITDVLQSEQGTWFLGKRNRNMVVETTGPVPVLDSFCWLTLGQIRRLLTVPNLINMDSRTVLACLPVAASGWPDEPSGPGFAADLRRSVQAGEADGPHTDVEILSWLNDVRTETGQSVERVPLSALEDWRVSRDDIAHRDGRYFRVIGVSVESGHREVKAWSQPLLAPCGTGVVAFLTRRVDGVLQVLMRASVEPGFLDVVELGPTLQCDPANYADAPPERRPRFLDRVLGATGDVRYDVVLSEEGGRFHHAECRYMVVECDDAEAVEPHPDFRWMTVRQILSLQRHTNYLNVQTRSLLACLSSLW
;
A
#
# COMPACT_ATOMS: atom_id res chain seq x y z
N MET A 1 -58.50 10.23 10.00
CA MET A 1 -57.18 10.48 10.61
C MET A 1 -56.12 9.73 9.81
N SER A 2 -55.60 10.33 8.74
CA SER A 2 -54.49 9.75 7.97
C SER A 2 -53.33 10.73 8.01
N ALA A 3 -52.21 10.26 8.55
CA ALA A 3 -51.06 11.05 8.94
C ALA A 3 -50.32 11.61 7.71
N ILE A 4 -50.07 12.91 7.77
CA ILE A 4 -49.22 13.66 6.84
C ILE A 4 -47.79 13.16 7.01
N LEU A 5 -47.22 12.62 5.94
CA LEU A 5 -45.79 12.33 5.79
C LEU A 5 -45.01 13.64 5.99
N GLY A 6 -44.35 13.77 7.14
CA GLY A 6 -43.41 14.84 7.42
C GLY A 6 -42.28 14.78 6.41
N ARG A 7 -42.21 15.77 5.52
CA ARG A 7 -41.02 16.06 4.73
C ARG A 7 -39.88 16.34 5.69
N SER A 8 -38.85 15.50 5.65
CA SER A 8 -37.56 15.79 6.25
C SER A 8 -37.08 17.14 5.74
N GLY A 9 -36.82 18.08 6.65
CA GLY A 9 -36.27 19.39 6.32
C GLY A 9 -34.93 19.28 5.57
N PRO A 10 -34.48 20.35 4.91
CA PRO A 10 -33.20 20.35 4.21
C PRO A 10 -32.09 19.95 5.18
N ARG A 11 -31.34 18.89 4.86
CA ARG A 11 -30.12 18.53 5.59
C ARG A 11 -29.20 19.75 5.54
N PRO A 12 -28.60 20.21 6.66
CA PRO A 12 -27.58 21.25 6.61
C PRO A 12 -26.52 20.84 5.57
N GLN A 13 -26.15 21.77 4.69
CA GLN A 13 -25.20 21.52 3.61
C GLN A 13 -23.83 21.22 4.21
N THR A 14 -23.61 19.96 4.53
CA THR A 14 -22.30 19.42 4.86
C THR A 14 -21.48 19.41 3.58
N LEU A 15 -20.26 19.95 3.64
CA LEU A 15 -19.35 19.94 2.50
C LEU A 15 -19.16 18.51 1.98
N PRO A 16 -19.04 18.29 0.66
CA PRO A 16 -18.70 16.98 0.12
C PRO A 16 -17.41 16.44 0.75
N ASP A 17 -17.31 15.13 0.92
CA ASP A 17 -16.16 14.51 1.60
C ASP A 17 -14.82 14.91 1.00
N GLY A 18 -14.74 14.99 -0.33
CA GLY A 18 -13.53 15.49 -1.00
C GLY A 18 -13.11 16.86 -0.49
N ALA A 19 -14.05 17.82 -0.38
CA ALA A 19 -13.75 19.18 0.10
C ALA A 19 -13.32 19.20 1.58
N ARG A 20 -13.87 18.32 2.41
CA ARG A 20 -13.47 18.17 3.83
C ARG A 20 -12.09 17.55 3.97
N VAL A 21 -11.78 16.54 3.16
CA VAL A 21 -10.46 15.93 3.05
C VAL A 21 -9.44 16.97 2.57
N LEU A 22 -9.77 17.77 1.56
CA LEU A 22 -8.94 18.87 1.07
C LEU A 22 -8.66 19.91 2.16
N ARG A 23 -9.68 20.32 2.91
CA ARG A 23 -9.48 21.23 4.06
C ARG A 23 -8.50 20.64 5.08
N SER A 24 -8.61 19.36 5.40
CA SER A 24 -7.66 18.67 6.29
C SER A 24 -6.25 18.59 5.71
N ALA A 25 -6.13 18.40 4.39
CA ALA A 25 -4.86 18.40 3.67
C ALA A 25 -4.14 19.76 3.74
N LEU A 26 -4.89 20.86 3.68
CA LEU A 26 -4.35 22.22 3.76
C LEU A 26 -3.99 22.65 5.20
N ALA A 27 -4.53 21.98 6.21
CA ALA A 27 -4.25 22.27 7.62
C ALA A 27 -2.94 21.57 8.05
N THR A 28 -1.79 22.22 7.87
CA THR A 28 -0.48 21.61 8.12
C THR A 28 0.00 21.70 9.58
N GLU A 29 -0.40 22.71 10.34
CA GLU A 29 0.06 22.94 11.72
C GLU A 29 -0.65 22.08 12.80
N GLY A 30 -1.67 21.31 12.37
CA GLY A 30 -2.53 20.55 13.26
C GLY A 30 -3.53 21.43 14.02
N VAL A 31 -4.70 20.88 14.36
CA VAL A 31 -5.70 21.59 15.17
C VAL A 31 -5.83 20.93 16.54
N ALA A 32 -5.97 19.59 16.56
CA ALA A 32 -6.05 18.81 17.81
C ALA A 32 -4.66 18.57 18.44
N THR A 33 -3.65 18.34 17.61
CA THR A 33 -2.28 18.02 18.02
C THR A 33 -1.30 18.92 17.29
N THR A 34 -0.57 19.75 18.02
CA THR A 34 0.51 20.57 17.44
C THR A 34 1.72 19.70 17.08
N ASP A 35 2.59 20.21 16.23
CA ASP A 35 3.79 19.50 15.79
C ASP A 35 4.72 19.17 16.97
N GLU A 36 4.86 20.05 17.97
CA GLU A 36 5.67 19.81 19.16
C GLU A 36 5.08 18.68 20.02
N ARG A 37 3.75 18.67 20.18
CA ARG A 37 3.06 17.61 20.92
C ARG A 37 3.18 16.28 20.20
N PHE A 38 3.06 16.27 18.88
CA PHE A 38 3.27 15.08 18.07
C PHE A 38 4.70 14.56 18.20
N ALA A 39 5.71 15.42 18.10
CA ALA A 39 7.11 15.04 18.24
C ALA A 39 7.40 14.43 19.62
N ALA A 40 6.90 15.06 20.69
CA ALA A 40 7.02 14.53 22.06
C ALA A 40 6.33 13.18 22.23
N TRP A 41 5.12 13.03 21.69
CA TRP A 41 4.36 11.77 21.72
C TRP A 41 5.10 10.65 20.96
N LEU A 42 5.63 10.94 19.77
CA LEU A 42 6.35 9.96 18.97
C LEU A 42 7.63 9.50 19.67
N ALA A 43 8.41 10.43 20.23
CA ALA A 43 9.62 10.12 20.98
C ALA A 43 9.32 9.25 22.22
N GLU A 44 8.23 9.52 22.92
CA GLU A 44 7.80 8.69 24.05
C GLU A 44 7.37 7.29 23.61
N CYS A 45 6.64 7.19 22.50
CA CYS A 45 6.28 5.89 21.93
C CYS A 45 7.52 5.09 21.51
N GLU A 46 8.52 5.73 20.91
CA GLU A 46 9.79 5.08 20.54
C GLU A 46 10.59 4.58 21.75
N ARG A 47 10.54 5.33 22.86
CA ARG A 47 11.23 4.97 24.11
C ARG A 47 10.59 3.78 24.82
N THR A 48 9.26 3.70 24.77
CA THR A 48 8.45 2.76 25.56
C THR A 48 8.12 1.47 24.81
N ASN A 49 7.90 1.53 23.50
CA ASN A 49 7.58 0.35 22.69
C ASN A 49 8.85 -0.44 22.36
N ARG A 50 9.03 -1.58 23.03
CA ARG A 50 10.15 -2.48 22.80
C ARG A 50 9.68 -3.81 22.21
N MET A 51 10.35 -4.23 21.15
CA MET A 51 10.24 -5.55 20.54
C MET A 51 11.65 -6.05 20.26
N LEU A 52 11.94 -7.26 20.69
CA LEU A 52 13.14 -8.00 20.31
C LEU A 52 12.76 -8.97 19.20
N VAL A 53 13.52 -8.95 18.11
CA VAL A 53 13.32 -9.84 16.96
C VAL A 53 14.65 -10.52 16.69
N GLU A 54 14.67 -11.83 16.79
CA GLU A 54 15.87 -12.66 16.57
C GLU A 54 15.60 -13.65 15.44
N ARG A 55 16.56 -13.77 14.52
CA ARG A 55 16.48 -14.78 13.47
C ARG A 55 16.70 -16.15 14.10
N VAL A 56 15.80 -17.09 13.79
CA VAL A 56 15.90 -18.49 14.22
C VAL A 56 15.73 -19.41 13.00
N PRO A 57 16.23 -20.66 13.06
CA PRO A 57 15.98 -21.63 12.00
C PRO A 57 14.48 -21.84 11.76
N LEU A 58 14.08 -22.06 10.49
CA LEU A 58 12.68 -22.33 10.12
C LEU A 58 12.14 -23.57 10.84
N THR A 59 12.99 -24.56 11.09
CA THR A 59 12.64 -25.79 11.83
C THR A 59 12.45 -25.58 13.34
N GLU A 60 12.82 -24.41 13.87
CA GLU A 60 12.69 -24.05 15.29
C GLU A 60 11.55 -23.05 15.55
N LEU A 61 10.80 -22.67 14.50
CA LEU A 61 9.64 -21.80 14.64
C LEU A 61 8.54 -22.50 15.44
N ARG A 62 8.28 -22.00 16.65
CA ARG A 62 7.21 -22.52 17.51
C ARG A 62 5.85 -22.37 16.83
N GLY A 63 5.11 -23.47 16.70
CA GLY A 63 3.79 -23.50 16.08
C GLY A 63 3.81 -23.53 14.54
N TRP A 64 4.97 -23.60 13.91
CA TRP A 64 5.10 -23.72 12.45
C TRP A 64 5.83 -25.00 12.06
N ARG A 65 5.44 -25.58 10.93
CA ARG A 65 6.07 -26.78 10.39
C ARG A 65 6.00 -26.83 8.87
N PHE A 66 6.91 -27.58 8.28
CA PHE A 66 6.75 -28.04 6.90
C PHE A 66 5.70 -29.16 6.84
N THR A 67 4.91 -29.20 5.77
CA THR A 67 4.12 -30.37 5.42
C THR A 67 5.01 -31.46 4.81
N GLU A 68 4.47 -32.67 4.63
CA GLU A 68 5.24 -33.83 4.15
C GLU A 68 6.00 -33.55 2.85
N GLY A 69 7.23 -34.07 2.73
CA GLY A 69 8.09 -33.85 1.57
C GLY A 69 8.53 -32.40 1.37
N ASP A 70 8.66 -31.63 2.46
CA ASP A 70 8.91 -30.17 2.48
C ASP A 70 7.85 -29.34 1.75
N GLY A 71 6.60 -29.81 1.69
CA GLY A 71 5.52 -29.23 0.89
C GLY A 71 5.32 -27.72 1.07
N SER A 72 4.69 -27.31 2.17
CA SER A 72 4.38 -25.91 2.49
C SER A 72 4.80 -25.62 3.92
N LEU A 73 5.22 -24.39 4.21
CA LEU A 73 5.43 -23.94 5.58
C LEU A 73 4.11 -23.39 6.13
N VAL A 74 3.55 -24.06 7.14
CA VAL A 74 2.21 -23.78 7.67
C VAL A 74 2.23 -23.66 9.19
N HIS A 75 1.29 -22.89 9.74
CA HIS A 75 1.04 -22.89 11.18
C HIS A 75 0.22 -24.13 11.57
N GLU A 76 0.57 -24.76 12.69
CA GLU A 76 -0.05 -26.00 13.20
C GLU A 76 -1.56 -25.88 13.42
N SER A 77 -2.03 -24.67 13.74
CA SER A 77 -3.46 -24.42 13.93
C SER A 77 -4.25 -24.27 12.62
N GLY A 78 -3.60 -24.29 11.46
CA GLY A 78 -4.23 -23.98 10.16
C GLY A 78 -4.70 -22.52 10.01
N ARG A 79 -4.15 -21.59 10.81
CA ARG A 79 -4.49 -20.16 10.80
C ARG A 79 -3.29 -19.33 10.30
N PHE A 80 -3.44 -18.00 10.29
CA PHE A 80 -2.46 -17.03 9.80
C PHE A 80 -2.28 -17.11 8.28
N PHE A 81 -1.19 -17.70 7.82
CA PHE A 81 -0.83 -17.81 6.41
C PHE A 81 0.03 -19.06 6.20
N SER A 82 0.19 -19.46 4.95
CA SER A 82 1.18 -20.44 4.51
C SER A 82 2.21 -19.78 3.60
N VAL A 83 3.37 -20.41 3.50
CA VAL A 83 4.30 -20.19 2.39
C VAL A 83 4.25 -21.44 1.52
N ASP A 84 3.71 -21.28 0.33
CA ASP A 84 3.52 -22.36 -0.66
C ASP A 84 4.52 -22.19 -1.80
N GLY A 85 4.90 -23.29 -2.44
CA GLY A 85 5.54 -23.22 -3.75
C GLY A 85 4.49 -23.02 -4.84
N VAL A 86 4.80 -22.19 -5.84
CA VAL A 86 3.97 -22.07 -7.04
C VAL A 86 4.78 -22.22 -8.31
N ARG A 87 4.19 -22.86 -9.31
CA ARG A 87 4.64 -22.82 -10.70
C ARG A 87 3.74 -21.88 -11.48
N VAL A 88 4.34 -20.85 -12.05
CA VAL A 88 3.63 -19.84 -12.83
C VAL A 88 3.90 -20.09 -14.30
N THR A 89 2.85 -20.15 -15.11
CA THR A 89 2.97 -20.19 -16.56
C THR A 89 2.15 -19.05 -17.14
N ARG A 90 2.82 -18.22 -17.93
CA ARG A 90 2.20 -17.11 -18.65
C ARG A 90 2.36 -17.28 -20.16
N THR A 91 1.29 -17.02 -20.89
CA THR A 91 1.21 -17.07 -22.35
C THR A 91 0.74 -15.72 -22.90
N GLY A 92 0.82 -15.52 -24.22
CA GLY A 92 0.43 -14.26 -24.87
C GLY A 92 1.61 -13.31 -25.08
N ARG A 93 1.46 -12.04 -24.66
CA ARG A 93 2.37 -10.92 -25.00
C ARG A 93 3.83 -11.07 -24.53
N ASP A 94 4.07 -11.82 -23.45
CA ASP A 94 5.42 -12.11 -22.92
C ASP A 94 5.43 -13.51 -22.28
N PRO A 95 5.53 -14.58 -23.09
CA PRO A 95 5.37 -15.94 -22.62
C PRO A 95 6.58 -16.38 -21.78
N ARG A 96 6.34 -16.85 -20.56
CA ARG A 96 7.38 -17.30 -19.63
C ARG A 96 6.83 -18.27 -18.59
N SER A 97 7.70 -19.09 -18.02
CA SER A 97 7.38 -19.97 -16.90
C SER A 97 8.48 -19.91 -15.85
N TRP A 98 8.11 -19.93 -14.58
CA TRP A 98 9.04 -19.94 -13.46
C TRP A 98 8.38 -20.53 -12.20
N GLY A 99 9.22 -20.89 -11.21
CA GLY A 99 8.77 -21.29 -9.88
C GLY A 99 9.18 -20.28 -8.81
N GLN A 100 8.33 -20.06 -7.81
CA GLN A 100 8.70 -19.27 -6.64
C GLN A 100 7.88 -19.63 -5.39
N PRO A 101 8.40 -19.37 -4.18
CA PRO A 101 7.59 -19.31 -2.98
C PRO A 101 6.61 -18.15 -3.05
N LEU A 102 5.47 -18.30 -2.40
CA LEU A 102 4.41 -17.32 -2.39
C LEU A 102 3.60 -17.45 -1.09
N ILE A 103 3.23 -16.31 -0.49
CA ILE A 103 2.42 -16.27 0.74
C ILE A 103 0.94 -16.44 0.38
N ASP A 104 0.29 -17.45 0.95
CA ASP A 104 -1.16 -17.62 0.85
C ASP A 104 -1.83 -17.26 2.19
N GLN A 105 -2.68 -16.24 2.15
CA GLN A 105 -3.51 -15.82 3.26
C GLN A 105 -4.90 -15.45 2.72
N PRO A 106 -5.83 -16.41 2.63
CA PRO A 106 -7.13 -16.19 2.00
C PRO A 106 -8.06 -15.28 2.83
N GLU A 107 -7.67 -14.93 4.06
CA GLU A 107 -8.43 -14.02 4.90
C GLU A 107 -8.32 -12.56 4.43
N VAL A 108 -9.47 -11.89 4.33
CA VAL A 108 -9.53 -10.43 4.16
C VAL A 108 -9.42 -9.76 5.53
N GLY A 109 -8.36 -8.98 5.74
CA GLY A 109 -8.19 -8.14 6.93
C GLY A 109 -8.88 -6.78 6.77
N ILE A 110 -8.93 -6.03 7.87
CA ILE A 110 -9.41 -4.65 7.91
C ILE A 110 -8.22 -3.73 8.13
N LEU A 111 -8.07 -2.75 7.24
CA LEU A 111 -7.20 -1.60 7.37
C LEU A 111 -8.10 -0.37 7.54
N GLY A 112 -8.32 0.00 8.79
CA GLY A 112 -9.30 1.01 9.18
C GLY A 112 -8.66 2.28 9.70
N LEU A 113 -9.00 3.42 9.11
CA LEU A 113 -8.62 4.75 9.57
C LEU A 113 -9.84 5.48 10.13
N LEU A 114 -9.82 5.77 11.42
CA LEU A 114 -10.90 6.49 12.10
C LEU A 114 -10.67 7.99 11.89
N ALA A 115 -11.73 8.69 11.49
CA ALA A 115 -11.72 10.12 11.27
C ALA A 115 -12.66 10.83 12.26
N LYS A 116 -12.31 12.05 12.67
CA LYS A 116 -13.13 12.91 13.52
C LYS A 116 -12.80 14.37 13.25
N GLU A 117 -13.82 15.24 13.24
CA GLU A 117 -13.58 16.69 13.15
C GLU A 117 -13.22 17.30 14.51
N PHE A 118 -12.22 18.17 14.48
CA PHE A 118 -11.83 19.08 15.56
C PHE A 118 -11.79 20.49 14.94
N ASP A 119 -12.55 21.42 15.50
CA ASP A 119 -12.76 22.79 14.99
C ASP A 119 -13.00 22.86 13.47
N GLY A 120 -13.84 21.95 12.97
CA GLY A 120 -14.24 21.91 11.55
C GLY A 120 -13.19 21.35 10.58
N VAL A 121 -12.12 20.73 11.09
CA VAL A 121 -11.06 20.08 10.32
C VAL A 121 -11.00 18.58 10.65
N LEU A 122 -11.09 17.73 9.64
CA LEU A 122 -10.93 16.27 9.81
C LEU A 122 -9.53 15.95 10.33
N HIS A 123 -9.46 15.11 11.35
CA HIS A 123 -8.25 14.44 11.81
C HIS A 123 -8.43 12.93 11.67
N PHE A 124 -7.31 12.23 11.57
CA PHE A 124 -7.23 10.79 11.43
C PHE A 124 -6.45 10.21 12.61
N LEU A 125 -6.98 9.18 13.25
CA LEU A 125 -6.38 8.58 14.43
C LEU A 125 -5.30 7.57 14.02
N MET A 126 -4.05 8.02 13.97
CA MET A 126 -2.90 7.19 13.62
C MET A 126 -2.45 6.37 14.83
N GLN A 127 -1.94 5.15 14.58
CA GLN A 127 -1.39 4.29 15.62
C GLN A 127 0.12 4.19 15.50
N ALA A 128 0.86 4.46 16.58
CA ALA A 128 2.25 4.04 16.71
C ALA A 128 2.31 2.51 16.87
N LYS A 129 2.79 1.81 15.84
CA LYS A 129 2.79 0.34 15.76
C LYS A 129 4.20 -0.20 15.54
N ILE A 130 4.53 -1.23 16.30
CA ILE A 130 5.72 -2.06 16.14
C ILE A 130 5.32 -3.39 15.49
N GLU A 131 6.08 -3.81 14.49
CA GLU A 131 5.91 -5.08 13.79
C GLU A 131 7.30 -5.72 13.60
N PRO A 132 7.41 -7.06 13.61
CA PRO A 132 8.71 -7.72 13.69
C PRO A 132 9.61 -7.50 12.47
N GLY A 133 9.03 -7.20 11.32
CA GLY A 133 9.75 -6.90 10.09
C GLY A 133 9.98 -5.41 9.82
N ASN A 134 9.50 -4.51 10.68
CA ASN A 134 9.66 -3.07 10.48
C ASN A 134 11.13 -2.67 10.47
N ARG A 135 11.57 -1.96 9.42
CA ARG A 135 12.92 -1.40 9.36
C ARG A 135 13.13 -0.31 10.41
N ARG A 136 12.25 0.68 10.39
CA ARG A 136 12.09 1.63 11.49
C ARG A 136 11.18 0.96 12.50
N ARG A 137 11.74 0.52 13.63
CA ARG A 137 11.06 -0.28 14.67
C ARG A 137 9.59 0.11 14.85
N LEU A 138 9.34 1.40 15.05
CA LEU A 138 8.01 1.99 15.15
C LEU A 138 7.64 2.75 13.88
N GLN A 139 6.45 2.46 13.36
CA GLN A 139 5.82 3.17 12.24
C GLN A 139 4.41 3.63 12.63
N LEU A 140 3.85 4.55 11.86
CA LEU A 140 2.45 4.96 11.98
C LEU A 140 1.59 4.09 11.07
N SER A 141 0.70 3.31 11.68
CA SER A 141 -0.29 2.48 11.00
C SER A 141 -1.68 3.11 11.03
N PRO A 142 -2.66 2.55 10.29
CA PRO A 142 -4.06 2.91 10.47
C PRO A 142 -4.51 2.65 11.92
N THR A 143 -5.64 3.24 12.29
CA THR A 143 -6.26 3.04 13.61
C THR A 143 -6.49 1.56 13.93
N VAL A 144 -6.87 0.78 12.91
CA VAL A 144 -7.08 -0.66 13.01
C VAL A 144 -6.36 -1.35 11.87
N GLN A 145 -5.49 -2.29 12.23
CA GLN A 145 -4.86 -3.24 11.31
C GLN A 145 -5.10 -4.63 11.89
N ALA A 146 -6.14 -5.32 11.40
CA ALA A 146 -6.61 -6.58 12.00
C ALA A 146 -7.02 -7.62 10.95
N THR A 147 -6.48 -8.83 11.09
CA THR A 147 -6.94 -10.00 10.33
C THR A 147 -8.24 -10.55 10.90
N LYS A 148 -8.97 -11.33 10.09
CA LYS A 148 -10.22 -11.99 10.51
C LYS A 148 -10.02 -12.94 11.68
N SER A 149 -8.92 -13.70 11.67
CA SER A 149 -8.51 -14.55 12.79
C SER A 149 -8.36 -13.79 14.11
N ASN A 150 -7.87 -12.55 14.07
CA ASN A 150 -7.60 -11.75 15.27
C ASN A 150 -8.88 -11.15 15.86
N TYR A 151 -9.74 -10.54 15.03
CA TYR A 151 -10.94 -9.87 15.55
C TYR A 151 -12.10 -10.79 15.91
N THR A 152 -12.08 -12.05 15.47
CA THR A 152 -13.01 -13.09 15.92
C THR A 152 -12.62 -13.69 17.29
N LYS A 153 -11.54 -13.19 17.92
CA LYS A 153 -11.03 -13.56 19.26
C LYS A 153 -10.78 -15.06 19.46
N VAL A 154 -10.53 -15.81 18.38
CA VAL A 154 -10.29 -17.27 18.44
C VAL A 154 -8.95 -17.62 19.12
N HIS A 155 -8.16 -16.62 19.51
CA HIS A 155 -6.87 -16.78 20.18
C HIS A 155 -6.87 -16.33 21.66
N GLY A 156 -8.02 -15.90 22.20
CA GLY A 156 -8.10 -15.42 23.59
C GLY A 156 -7.34 -14.12 23.87
N GLY A 157 -6.82 -13.45 22.84
CA GLY A 157 -6.15 -12.15 22.94
C GLY A 157 -7.09 -11.00 23.27
N ALA A 158 -6.51 -9.86 23.67
CA ALA A 158 -7.25 -8.63 23.92
C ALA A 158 -8.03 -8.19 22.67
N ALA A 159 -9.13 -7.45 22.87
CA ALA A 159 -9.88 -6.88 21.76
C ALA A 159 -9.00 -5.83 21.05
N THR A 160 -8.92 -5.89 19.72
CA THR A 160 -8.28 -4.82 18.94
C THR A 160 -8.99 -3.49 19.23
N PRO A 161 -8.29 -2.46 19.73
CA PRO A 161 -8.89 -1.16 20.01
C PRO A 161 -9.59 -0.57 18.78
N TYR A 162 -10.73 0.09 18.99
CA TYR A 162 -11.50 0.82 17.97
C TYR A 162 -12.11 0.00 16.83
N LEU A 163 -11.89 -1.31 16.81
CA LEU A 163 -12.40 -2.24 15.80
C LEU A 163 -13.93 -2.17 15.61
N GLU A 164 -14.67 -1.85 16.67
CA GLU A 164 -16.12 -1.67 16.65
C GLU A 164 -16.62 -0.66 15.60
N HIS A 165 -15.79 0.32 15.22
CA HIS A 165 -16.14 1.34 14.23
C HIS A 165 -16.16 0.79 12.80
N PHE A 166 -15.48 -0.34 12.56
CA PHE A 166 -15.28 -0.91 11.23
C PHE A 166 -16.07 -2.21 11.01
N LEU A 167 -16.60 -2.83 12.07
CA LEU A 167 -17.38 -4.08 11.97
C LEU A 167 -18.88 -3.88 11.82
N ARG A 168 -19.48 -2.91 12.53
CA ARG A 168 -20.94 -2.77 12.63
C ARG A 168 -21.43 -1.50 11.93
N PRO A 169 -22.47 -1.58 11.07
CA PRO A 169 -23.16 -0.39 10.59
C PRO A 169 -23.62 0.49 11.76
N GLY A 170 -23.45 1.81 11.66
CA GLY A 170 -24.03 2.78 12.60
C GLY A 170 -23.11 3.34 13.69
N ARG A 171 -21.83 2.93 13.80
CA ARG A 171 -20.85 3.58 14.72
C ARG A 171 -20.03 4.70 14.08
N GLY A 172 -20.39 5.08 12.86
CA GLY A 172 -19.77 6.16 12.10
C GLY A 172 -20.34 6.23 10.69
N ARG A 173 -19.89 7.24 9.96
CA ARG A 173 -20.22 7.47 8.56
C ARG A 173 -19.03 7.03 7.71
N VAL A 174 -19.26 6.11 6.78
CA VAL A 174 -18.22 5.60 5.88
C VAL A 174 -17.86 6.70 4.88
N ILE A 175 -16.58 7.06 4.82
CA ILE A 175 -15.99 7.93 3.79
C ILE A 175 -15.47 7.07 2.63
N THR A 176 -14.79 5.97 2.98
CA THR A 176 -14.18 5.03 2.04
C THR A 176 -14.38 3.61 2.55
N ASP A 177 -14.70 2.67 1.64
CA ASP A 177 -14.76 1.24 1.92
C ASP A 177 -14.55 0.47 0.62
N VAL A 178 -13.35 -0.10 0.44
CA VAL A 178 -12.96 -0.77 -0.81
C VAL A 178 -12.01 -1.92 -0.52
N LEU A 179 -12.17 -3.04 -1.25
CA LEU A 179 -11.19 -4.12 -1.24
C LEU A 179 -10.04 -3.74 -2.18
N GLN A 180 -8.81 -3.81 -1.68
CA GLN A 180 -7.61 -3.57 -2.47
C GLN A 180 -6.65 -4.76 -2.35
N SER A 181 -5.93 -5.01 -3.44
CA SER A 181 -4.88 -6.03 -3.58
C SER A 181 -3.63 -5.68 -2.77
N GLU A 182 -2.91 -6.69 -2.30
CA GLU A 182 -1.54 -6.52 -1.77
C GLU A 182 -0.49 -6.85 -2.87
N GLN A 183 0.78 -7.06 -2.50
CA GLN A 183 1.86 -7.31 -3.44
C GLN A 183 1.62 -8.62 -4.23
N GLY A 184 1.27 -8.51 -5.52
CA GLY A 184 1.04 -9.67 -6.39
C GLY A 184 2.29 -10.53 -6.63
N THR A 185 3.48 -9.99 -6.42
CA THR A 185 4.73 -10.73 -6.55
C THR A 185 4.96 -11.68 -5.37
N TRP A 186 4.35 -11.42 -4.21
CA TRP A 186 4.63 -12.14 -2.96
C TRP A 186 3.41 -12.77 -2.29
N PHE A 187 2.20 -12.34 -2.62
CA PHE A 187 0.94 -12.84 -2.06
C PHE A 187 0.00 -13.43 -3.11
N LEU A 188 -0.77 -14.46 -2.74
CA LEU A 188 -1.69 -15.13 -3.67
C LEU A 188 -3.10 -14.58 -3.46
N GLY A 189 -3.58 -13.76 -4.40
CA GLY A 189 -4.93 -13.23 -4.37
C GLY A 189 -5.28 -12.42 -3.13
N LYS A 190 -4.26 -11.97 -2.37
CA LYS A 190 -4.45 -11.30 -1.08
C LYS A 190 -5.06 -9.94 -1.29
N ARG A 191 -6.10 -9.68 -0.51
CA ARG A 191 -6.74 -8.37 -0.41
C ARG A 191 -6.99 -8.00 1.04
N ASN A 192 -7.09 -6.71 1.30
CA ASN A 192 -7.58 -6.16 2.55
C ASN A 192 -8.67 -5.12 2.28
N ARG A 193 -9.59 -5.00 3.24
CA ARG A 193 -10.66 -4.00 3.24
C ARG A 193 -10.10 -2.70 3.79
N ASN A 194 -9.93 -1.73 2.90
CA ASN A 194 -9.44 -0.38 3.21
C ASN A 194 -10.63 0.50 3.55
N MET A 195 -10.69 1.00 4.79
CA MET A 195 -11.84 1.74 5.30
C MET A 195 -11.42 3.07 5.93
N VAL A 196 -12.20 4.11 5.65
CA VAL A 196 -12.15 5.37 6.39
C VAL A 196 -13.54 5.62 6.97
N VAL A 197 -13.63 5.69 8.29
CA VAL A 197 -14.91 5.85 9.01
C VAL A 197 -14.84 7.09 9.86
N GLU A 198 -15.76 8.03 9.64
CA GLU A 198 -15.91 9.22 10.46
C GLU A 198 -16.82 8.96 11.67
N THR A 199 -16.43 9.42 12.84
CA THR A 199 -17.28 9.42 14.03
C THR A 199 -17.45 10.80 14.65
N THR A 200 -18.66 11.11 15.12
CA THR A 200 -18.95 12.31 15.90
C THR A 200 -18.91 12.05 17.41
N GLY A 201 -18.97 10.78 17.84
CA GLY A 201 -18.95 10.39 19.23
C GLY A 201 -17.60 10.68 19.93
N PRO A 202 -17.55 10.61 21.27
CA PRO A 202 -16.31 10.64 22.01
C PRO A 202 -15.47 9.39 21.69
N VAL A 203 -14.17 9.57 21.51
CA VAL A 203 -13.21 8.47 21.26
C VAL A 203 -12.12 8.59 22.32
N PRO A 204 -12.03 7.64 23.28
CA PRO A 204 -10.91 7.59 24.21
C PRO A 204 -9.61 7.41 23.42
N VAL A 205 -8.62 8.28 23.60
CA VAL A 205 -7.32 8.18 22.90
C VAL A 205 -6.37 7.40 23.78
N LEU A 206 -5.97 6.21 23.33
CA LEU A 206 -4.99 5.37 24.01
C LEU A 206 -3.57 5.86 23.73
N ASP A 207 -2.61 5.51 24.60
CA ASP A 207 -1.24 6.05 24.59
C ASP A 207 -0.51 5.92 23.25
N SER A 208 -0.75 4.84 22.51
CA SER A 208 -0.14 4.59 21.19
C SER A 208 -0.92 5.19 20.02
N PHE A 209 -1.83 6.13 20.26
CA PHE A 209 -2.66 6.74 19.21
C PHE A 209 -2.59 8.26 19.24
N CYS A 210 -2.61 8.87 18.06
CA CYS A 210 -2.52 10.31 17.89
C CYS A 210 -3.43 10.80 16.77
N TRP A 211 -4.21 11.86 17.02
CA TRP A 211 -5.02 12.53 16.00
C TRP A 211 -4.14 13.49 15.20
N LEU A 212 -4.11 13.31 13.88
CA LEU A 212 -3.36 14.18 12.95
C LEU A 212 -4.26 14.65 11.80
N THR A 213 -4.04 15.86 11.31
CA THR A 213 -4.63 16.29 10.05
C THR A 213 -4.00 15.54 8.87
N LEU A 214 -4.64 15.54 7.71
CA LEU A 214 -4.04 15.01 6.49
C LEU A 214 -2.81 15.83 6.08
N GLY A 215 -2.79 17.15 6.32
CA GLY A 215 -1.63 18.01 6.07
C GLY A 215 -0.40 17.60 6.90
N GLN A 216 -0.60 17.27 8.18
CA GLN A 216 0.47 16.68 9.01
C GLN A 216 0.93 15.33 8.44
N ILE A 217 0.01 14.41 8.16
CA ILE A 217 0.32 13.07 7.63
C ILE A 217 1.11 13.15 6.31
N ARG A 218 0.74 14.08 5.41
CA ARG A 218 1.45 14.29 4.14
C ARG A 218 2.90 14.72 4.33
N ARG A 219 3.18 15.63 5.26
CA ARG A 219 4.57 15.99 5.59
C ARG A 219 5.33 14.77 6.11
N LEU A 220 4.70 13.92 6.92
CA LEU A 220 5.31 12.70 7.46
C LEU A 220 5.59 11.63 6.40
N LEU A 221 4.93 11.65 5.23
CA LEU A 221 5.27 10.79 4.09
C LEU A 221 6.66 11.08 3.52
N THR A 222 7.27 12.22 3.85
CA THR A 222 8.65 12.54 3.45
C THR A 222 9.70 11.98 4.41
N VAL A 223 9.28 11.43 5.55
CA VAL A 223 10.18 10.82 6.55
C VAL A 223 10.35 9.33 6.24
N PRO A 224 11.59 8.85 5.99
CA PRO A 224 11.83 7.46 5.65
C PRO A 224 11.23 6.50 6.67
N ASN A 225 10.53 5.49 6.16
CA ASN A 225 9.96 4.39 6.95
C ASN A 225 9.04 4.84 8.12
N LEU A 226 8.45 6.04 8.10
CA LEU A 226 7.58 6.50 9.20
C LEU A 226 6.12 6.12 9.02
N ILE A 227 5.51 6.45 7.87
CA ILE A 227 4.13 6.04 7.57
C ILE A 227 4.16 4.63 6.97
N ASN A 228 3.54 3.65 7.62
CA ASN A 228 3.60 2.25 7.19
C ASN A 228 2.81 2.03 5.88
N MET A 229 3.03 0.89 5.25
CA MET A 229 2.41 0.55 3.97
C MET A 229 0.88 0.56 4.04
N ASP A 230 0.31 0.01 5.12
CA ASP A 230 -1.13 -0.07 5.34
C ASP A 230 -1.78 1.32 5.44
N SER A 231 -1.12 2.28 6.08
CA SER A 231 -1.55 3.67 6.09
C SER A 231 -1.52 4.28 4.71
N ARG A 232 -0.45 4.07 3.93
CA ARG A 232 -0.35 4.62 2.57
C ARG A 232 -1.46 4.10 1.67
N THR A 233 -1.80 2.81 1.73
CA THR A 233 -2.91 2.25 0.94
C THR A 233 -4.28 2.82 1.34
N VAL A 234 -4.57 2.97 2.63
CA VAL A 234 -5.86 3.55 3.07
C VAL A 234 -5.95 5.04 2.72
N LEU A 235 -4.87 5.79 2.89
CA LEU A 235 -4.79 7.22 2.52
C LEU A 235 -5.00 7.43 1.02
N ALA A 236 -4.43 6.57 0.19
CA ALA A 236 -4.62 6.60 -1.26
C ALA A 236 -6.08 6.37 -1.67
N CYS A 237 -6.94 5.83 -0.80
CA CYS A 237 -8.35 5.60 -1.10
C CYS A 237 -9.26 6.76 -0.65
N LEU A 238 -8.71 7.85 -0.12
CA LEU A 238 -9.51 9.02 0.29
C LEU A 238 -10.14 9.71 -0.93
N PRO A 239 -11.38 10.21 -0.81
CA PRO A 239 -12.01 10.97 -1.89
C PRO A 239 -11.27 12.27 -2.12
N VAL A 240 -11.10 12.61 -3.39
CA VAL A 240 -10.41 13.83 -3.81
C VAL A 240 -11.43 14.89 -4.21
N ALA A 241 -11.14 16.14 -3.85
CA ALA A 241 -12.01 17.28 -4.13
C ALA A 241 -11.91 17.71 -5.60
N ALA A 242 -13.05 17.79 -6.29
CA ALA A 242 -13.11 18.45 -7.60
C ALA A 242 -13.06 19.98 -7.49
N SER A 243 -13.50 20.54 -6.35
CA SER A 243 -13.64 21.98 -6.10
C SER A 243 -13.30 22.33 -4.65
N GLY A 244 -13.18 23.63 -4.33
CA GLY A 244 -12.84 24.12 -2.98
C GLY A 244 -11.34 24.25 -2.72
N TRP A 245 -10.54 24.16 -3.78
CA TRP A 245 -9.12 24.47 -3.74
C TRP A 245 -8.88 25.98 -3.61
N PRO A 246 -7.82 26.42 -2.89
CA PRO A 246 -7.45 27.83 -2.80
C PRO A 246 -7.20 28.44 -4.18
N ASP A 247 -7.21 29.75 -4.34
CA ASP A 247 -6.82 30.35 -5.63
C ASP A 247 -5.43 29.85 -6.05
N GLU A 248 -5.28 29.58 -7.35
CA GLU A 248 -4.05 29.00 -7.87
C GLU A 248 -2.89 30.00 -7.69
N PRO A 249 -1.72 29.56 -7.18
CA PRO A 249 -0.52 30.40 -7.24
C PRO A 249 -0.27 30.80 -8.70
N SER A 250 -0.04 32.08 -8.95
CA SER A 250 0.27 32.54 -10.29
C SER A 250 1.66 32.02 -10.71
N GLY A 251 1.71 31.09 -11.67
CA GLY A 251 2.94 30.66 -12.33
C GLY A 251 3.05 29.15 -12.63
N PRO A 252 4.04 28.75 -13.45
CA PRO A 252 4.34 27.34 -13.72
C PRO A 252 4.95 26.66 -12.49
N GLY A 253 4.65 25.38 -12.28
CA GLY A 253 5.24 24.59 -11.20
C GLY A 253 4.59 23.23 -11.03
N PHE A 254 5.36 22.25 -10.57
CA PHE A 254 4.93 20.86 -10.43
C PHE A 254 3.64 20.71 -9.60
N ALA A 255 3.54 21.43 -8.47
CA ALA A 255 2.35 21.42 -7.61
C ALA A 255 1.10 21.94 -8.33
N ALA A 256 1.24 22.99 -9.15
CA ALA A 256 0.14 23.53 -9.95
C ALA A 256 -0.29 22.55 -11.04
N ASP A 257 0.66 21.91 -11.74
CA ASP A 257 0.32 20.91 -12.76
C ASP A 257 -0.34 19.67 -12.17
N LEU A 258 0.12 19.23 -11.01
CA LEU A 258 -0.45 18.12 -10.27
C LEU A 258 -1.88 18.44 -9.84
N ARG A 259 -2.12 19.63 -9.30
CA ARG A 259 -3.45 20.10 -8.96
C ARG A 259 -4.37 20.12 -10.19
N ARG A 260 -3.92 20.70 -11.32
CA ARG A 260 -4.69 20.67 -12.57
C ARG A 260 -4.96 19.26 -13.05
N SER A 261 -4.00 18.34 -12.91
CA SER A 261 -4.16 16.92 -13.22
C SER A 261 -5.19 16.19 -12.36
N VAL A 262 -5.31 16.57 -11.08
CA VAL A 262 -6.35 16.07 -10.17
C VAL A 262 -7.73 16.62 -10.55
N GLN A 263 -7.80 17.84 -11.08
CA GLN A 263 -9.03 18.51 -11.50
C GLN A 263 -9.36 18.31 -12.99
N ALA A 264 -8.51 17.57 -13.71
CA ALA A 264 -8.58 17.39 -15.15
C ALA A 264 -9.93 16.80 -15.60
N GLY A 265 -10.48 17.36 -16.67
CA GLY A 265 -11.60 16.81 -17.42
C GLY A 265 -11.18 15.65 -18.32
N GLU A 266 -12.15 15.06 -19.01
CA GLU A 266 -11.91 13.92 -19.91
C GLU A 266 -10.98 14.29 -21.08
N ALA A 267 -11.13 15.52 -21.62
CA ALA A 267 -10.34 16.02 -22.75
C ALA A 267 -8.88 16.37 -22.42
N ASP A 268 -8.51 16.45 -21.14
CA ASP A 268 -7.15 16.80 -20.70
C ASP A 268 -6.21 15.57 -20.67
N GLY A 269 -6.77 14.37 -20.80
CA GLY A 269 -6.02 13.12 -20.88
C GLY A 269 -5.74 12.72 -22.33
N PRO A 270 -4.63 11.98 -22.59
CA PRO A 270 -4.33 11.48 -23.94
C PRO A 270 -5.24 10.31 -24.36
N HIS A 271 -5.97 9.74 -23.39
CA HIS A 271 -6.94 8.66 -23.57
C HIS A 271 -8.20 9.01 -22.79
N THR A 272 -9.35 8.56 -23.26
CA THR A 272 -10.60 8.56 -22.50
C THR A 272 -10.58 7.48 -21.42
N ASP A 273 -11.46 7.59 -20.42
CA ASP A 273 -11.59 6.57 -19.37
C ASP A 273 -12.02 5.22 -19.97
N VAL A 274 -12.83 5.23 -21.03
CA VAL A 274 -13.24 4.03 -21.76
C VAL A 274 -12.06 3.36 -22.47
N GLU A 275 -11.17 4.13 -23.10
CA GLU A 275 -9.98 3.60 -23.77
C GLU A 275 -8.99 2.99 -22.76
N ILE A 276 -8.84 3.59 -21.58
CA ILE A 276 -8.02 3.02 -20.49
C ILE A 276 -8.59 1.67 -20.05
N LEU A 277 -9.91 1.59 -19.83
CA LEU A 277 -10.57 0.34 -19.45
C LEU A 277 -10.48 -0.72 -20.56
N SER A 278 -10.65 -0.32 -21.82
CA SER A 278 -10.50 -1.20 -22.97
C SER A 278 -9.09 -1.77 -23.03
N TRP A 279 -8.07 -0.94 -22.87
CA TRP A 279 -6.68 -1.37 -22.86
C TRP A 279 -6.39 -2.39 -21.75
N LEU A 280 -6.88 -2.17 -20.52
CA LEU A 280 -6.73 -3.16 -19.45
C LEU A 280 -7.46 -4.47 -19.77
N ASN A 281 -8.64 -4.40 -20.38
CA ASN A 281 -9.38 -5.59 -20.81
C ASN A 281 -8.65 -6.36 -21.93
N ASP A 282 -8.00 -5.67 -22.86
CA ASP A 282 -7.17 -6.30 -23.88
C ASP A 282 -6.02 -7.09 -23.22
N VAL A 283 -5.35 -6.50 -22.21
CA VAL A 283 -4.31 -7.22 -21.46
C VAL A 283 -4.87 -8.46 -20.75
N ARG A 284 -6.04 -8.36 -20.10
CA ARG A 284 -6.70 -9.50 -19.41
C ARG A 284 -7.04 -10.63 -20.36
N THR A 285 -7.52 -10.31 -21.56
CA THR A 285 -8.01 -11.30 -22.53
C THR A 285 -6.87 -11.95 -23.31
N GLU A 286 -5.80 -11.22 -23.60
CA GLU A 286 -4.67 -11.73 -24.37
C GLU A 286 -3.59 -12.41 -23.51
N THR A 287 -3.58 -12.16 -22.19
CA THR A 287 -2.61 -12.74 -21.26
C THR A 287 -3.21 -13.94 -20.54
N GLY A 288 -2.81 -15.15 -20.95
CA GLY A 288 -3.11 -16.35 -20.17
C GLY A 288 -2.14 -16.47 -19.00
N GLN A 289 -2.63 -16.54 -17.77
CA GLN A 289 -1.80 -16.75 -16.58
C GLN A 289 -2.36 -17.88 -15.72
N SER A 290 -1.51 -18.85 -15.42
CA SER A 290 -1.82 -19.97 -14.52
C SER A 290 -0.82 -20.01 -13.38
N VAL A 291 -1.33 -20.30 -12.18
CA VAL A 291 -0.55 -20.40 -10.94
C VAL A 291 -0.94 -21.70 -10.27
N GLU A 292 -0.08 -22.70 -10.42
CA GLU A 292 -0.28 -24.03 -9.86
C GLU A 292 0.48 -24.15 -8.54
N ARG A 293 -0.16 -24.62 -7.47
CA ARG A 293 0.53 -24.91 -6.21
C ARG A 293 1.36 -26.18 -6.34
N VAL A 294 2.60 -26.12 -5.91
CA VAL A 294 3.55 -27.24 -5.90
C VAL A 294 4.28 -27.29 -4.55
N PRO A 295 4.83 -28.44 -4.13
CA PRO A 295 5.73 -28.48 -2.98
C PRO A 295 6.89 -27.48 -3.13
N LEU A 296 7.32 -26.83 -2.04
CA LEU A 296 8.48 -25.95 -2.03
C LEU A 296 9.75 -26.68 -2.47
N SER A 297 9.86 -27.97 -2.16
CA SER A 297 10.93 -28.87 -2.64
C SER A 297 10.94 -29.09 -4.15
N ALA A 298 9.82 -28.85 -4.84
CA ALA A 298 9.71 -28.98 -6.30
C ALA A 298 10.13 -27.72 -7.06
N LEU A 299 10.51 -26.64 -6.36
CA LEU A 299 11.00 -25.41 -6.97
C LEU A 299 12.48 -25.56 -7.33
N GLU A 300 12.77 -25.76 -8.61
CA GLU A 300 14.14 -26.05 -9.09
C GLU A 300 15.15 -24.95 -8.76
N ASP A 301 14.78 -23.68 -8.98
CA ASP A 301 15.65 -22.52 -8.76
C ASP A 301 15.76 -22.08 -7.29
N TRP A 302 15.04 -22.75 -6.40
CA TRP A 302 14.99 -22.43 -4.97
C TRP A 302 15.59 -23.57 -4.15
N ARG A 303 16.18 -23.20 -3.01
CA ARG A 303 16.69 -24.14 -2.01
C ARG A 303 15.86 -23.98 -0.74
N VAL A 304 15.25 -25.07 -0.30
CA VAL A 304 14.68 -25.20 1.03
C VAL A 304 15.78 -25.72 1.97
N SER A 305 16.00 -25.06 3.09
CA SER A 305 16.98 -25.47 4.09
C SER A 305 16.43 -25.29 5.50
N ARG A 306 17.22 -25.69 6.50
CA ARG A 306 16.88 -25.48 7.92
C ARG A 306 16.70 -23.99 8.26
N ASP A 307 17.47 -23.10 7.64
CA ASP A 307 17.58 -21.69 8.06
C ASP A 307 16.80 -20.70 7.19
N ASP A 308 16.63 -21.01 5.90
CA ASP A 308 15.85 -20.22 4.95
C ASP A 308 15.37 -21.01 3.73
N ILE A 309 14.40 -20.43 3.02
CA ILE A 309 14.07 -20.75 1.63
C ILE A 309 14.62 -19.61 0.78
N ALA A 310 15.51 -19.89 -0.17
CA ALA A 310 16.20 -18.85 -0.94
C ALA A 310 16.43 -19.27 -2.40
N HIS A 311 16.42 -18.30 -3.30
CA HIS A 311 16.82 -18.52 -4.70
C HIS A 311 18.30 -18.91 -4.77
N ARG A 312 18.66 -19.84 -5.65
CA ARG A 312 20.03 -20.37 -5.77
C ARG A 312 21.05 -19.29 -6.13
N ASP A 313 20.66 -18.32 -6.95
CA ASP A 313 21.51 -17.18 -7.34
C ASP A 313 21.53 -16.04 -6.30
N GLY A 314 20.86 -16.20 -5.15
CA GLY A 314 20.77 -15.16 -4.12
C GLY A 314 19.91 -13.95 -4.51
N ARG A 315 19.08 -14.08 -5.56
CA ARG A 315 18.19 -13.05 -6.10
C ARG A 315 16.80 -13.07 -5.46
N TYR A 316 16.02 -12.02 -5.74
CA TYR A 316 14.63 -11.84 -5.34
C TYR A 316 14.44 -11.66 -3.84
N PHE A 317 14.25 -12.75 -3.09
CA PHE A 317 13.96 -12.73 -1.67
C PHE A 317 14.31 -14.07 -1.02
N ARG A 318 14.22 -14.08 0.31
CA ARG A 318 14.30 -15.28 1.14
C ARG A 318 13.07 -15.38 2.04
N VAL A 319 12.70 -16.59 2.45
CA VAL A 319 11.81 -16.79 3.60
C VAL A 319 12.67 -17.17 4.80
N ILE A 320 12.58 -16.39 5.87
CA ILE A 320 13.37 -16.57 7.10
C ILE A 320 12.46 -16.82 8.29
N GLY A 321 12.97 -17.47 9.33
CA GLY A 321 12.28 -17.59 10.61
C GLY A 321 12.71 -16.51 11.60
N VAL A 322 11.75 -15.96 12.35
CA VAL A 322 12.02 -15.07 13.48
C VAL A 322 11.32 -15.52 14.76
N SER A 323 12.00 -15.34 15.88
CA SER A 323 11.44 -15.34 17.23
C SER A 323 11.25 -13.90 17.67
N VAL A 324 10.10 -13.60 18.24
CA VAL A 324 9.72 -12.25 18.64
C VAL A 324 9.36 -12.26 20.12
N GLU A 325 9.95 -11.32 20.86
CA GLU A 325 9.58 -11.02 22.23
C GLU A 325 9.06 -9.59 22.32
N SER A 326 7.87 -9.42 22.87
CA SER A 326 7.25 -8.10 23.05
C SER A 326 7.42 -7.63 24.48
N GLY A 327 7.76 -6.35 24.66
CA GLY A 327 7.72 -5.70 25.96
C GLY A 327 6.30 -5.52 26.51
N HIS A 328 5.27 -5.73 25.69
CA HIS A 328 3.85 -5.60 26.07
C HIS A 328 3.28 -6.91 26.65
N ARG A 329 2.37 -6.78 27.61
CA ARG A 329 1.88 -7.91 28.43
C ARG A 329 0.97 -8.91 27.69
N GLU A 330 0.45 -8.59 26.51
CA GLU A 330 -0.64 -9.35 25.85
C GLU A 330 -0.16 -10.64 25.15
N VAL A 331 0.89 -10.57 24.34
CA VAL A 331 1.57 -11.74 23.76
C VAL A 331 3.06 -11.57 24.05
N LYS A 332 3.55 -12.33 25.04
CA LYS A 332 4.94 -12.16 25.53
C LYS A 332 5.97 -12.59 24.48
N ALA A 333 5.68 -13.66 23.74
CA ALA A 333 6.56 -14.13 22.68
C ALA A 333 5.78 -14.96 21.64
N TRP A 334 6.24 -14.94 20.40
CA TRP A 334 5.79 -15.83 19.32
C TRP A 334 6.91 -16.06 18.31
N SER A 335 6.69 -16.98 17.37
CA SER A 335 7.60 -17.18 16.23
C SER A 335 6.81 -17.13 14.93
N GLN A 336 7.41 -16.62 13.87
CA GLN A 336 6.77 -16.60 12.54
C GLN A 336 7.80 -16.59 11.41
N PRO A 337 7.43 -17.06 10.21
CA PRO A 337 8.18 -16.75 9.01
C PRO A 337 7.97 -15.28 8.60
N LEU A 338 8.97 -14.74 7.91
CA LEU A 338 8.92 -13.45 7.21
C LEU A 338 9.59 -13.60 5.83
N LEU A 339 9.07 -12.88 4.85
CA LEU A 339 9.73 -12.73 3.55
C LEU A 339 10.72 -11.55 3.61
N ALA A 340 11.96 -11.78 3.21
CA ALA A 340 13.06 -10.81 3.26
C ALA A 340 13.61 -10.59 1.84
N PRO A 341 13.33 -9.44 1.19
CA PRO A 341 13.94 -9.11 -0.11
C PRO A 341 15.47 -9.08 -0.02
N CYS A 342 16.14 -9.47 -1.11
CA CYS A 342 17.60 -9.49 -1.16
C CYS A 342 18.23 -8.11 -1.41
N GLY A 343 17.49 -7.19 -2.05
CA GLY A 343 17.91 -5.81 -2.31
C GLY A 343 16.84 -4.79 -1.97
N THR A 344 17.17 -3.52 -2.16
CA THR A 344 16.24 -2.40 -2.04
C THR A 344 15.50 -2.22 -3.36
N GLY A 345 14.17 -2.32 -3.33
CA GLY A 345 13.34 -2.08 -4.50
C GLY A 345 13.41 -0.63 -4.98
N VAL A 346 13.06 -0.40 -6.24
CA VAL A 346 12.79 0.92 -6.79
C VAL A 346 11.39 0.92 -7.36
N VAL A 347 10.60 1.90 -6.93
CA VAL A 347 9.19 2.07 -7.30
C VAL A 347 9.03 3.52 -7.76
N ALA A 348 8.77 3.74 -9.05
CA ALA A 348 8.83 5.08 -9.61
C ALA A 348 7.69 5.40 -10.57
N PHE A 349 7.19 6.63 -10.45
CA PHE A 349 6.43 7.30 -11.50
C PHE A 349 7.36 8.16 -12.35
N LEU A 350 7.34 7.95 -13.66
CA LEU A 350 7.73 8.98 -14.62
C LEU A 350 6.53 9.88 -14.87
N THR A 351 6.79 11.17 -14.90
CA THR A 351 5.78 12.20 -15.08
C THR A 351 6.16 13.15 -16.21
N ARG A 352 5.15 13.76 -16.83
CA ARG A 352 5.33 14.79 -17.85
C ARG A 352 4.30 15.88 -17.71
N ARG A 353 4.58 17.05 -18.27
CA ARG A 353 3.62 18.14 -18.41
C ARG A 353 3.13 18.22 -19.86
N VAL A 354 1.81 18.26 -20.04
CA VAL A 354 1.18 18.57 -21.34
C VAL A 354 0.15 19.66 -21.07
N ASP A 355 0.31 20.82 -21.70
CA ASP A 355 -0.56 22.00 -21.51
C ASP A 355 -0.80 22.39 -20.03
N GLY A 356 0.26 22.24 -19.22
CA GLY A 356 0.19 22.52 -17.78
C GLY A 356 -0.51 21.43 -16.96
N VAL A 357 -0.90 20.30 -17.54
CA VAL A 357 -1.50 19.16 -16.84
C VAL A 357 -0.44 18.08 -16.63
N LEU A 358 -0.23 17.68 -15.37
CA LEU A 358 0.66 16.56 -15.07
C LEU A 358 0.07 15.25 -15.62
N GLN A 359 0.87 14.44 -16.28
CA GLN A 359 0.53 13.08 -16.66
C GLN A 359 1.55 12.12 -16.06
N VAL A 360 1.11 10.93 -15.69
CA VAL A 360 1.92 9.85 -15.12
C VAL A 360 1.95 8.68 -16.09
N LEU A 361 3.12 8.10 -16.32
CA LEU A 361 3.26 6.94 -17.19
C LEU A 361 2.91 5.66 -16.40
N MET A 362 1.71 5.15 -16.58
CA MET A 362 1.23 3.97 -15.88
C MET A 362 1.55 2.70 -16.66
N ARG A 363 1.73 1.58 -15.95
CA ARG A 363 2.02 0.27 -16.53
C ARG A 363 0.84 -0.70 -16.30
N ALA A 364 0.46 -1.46 -17.32
CA ALA A 364 -0.35 -2.67 -17.13
C ALA A 364 0.54 -3.76 -16.49
N SER A 365 0.51 -3.87 -15.17
CA SER A 365 1.34 -4.80 -14.41
C SER A 365 0.66 -6.15 -14.31
N VAL A 366 1.38 -7.21 -14.70
CA VAL A 366 0.92 -8.60 -14.61
C VAL A 366 1.83 -9.34 -13.63
N GLU A 367 1.27 -9.74 -12.48
CA GLU A 367 1.99 -10.38 -11.38
C GLU A 367 1.33 -11.72 -11.01
N PRO A 368 2.10 -12.73 -10.55
CA PRO A 368 1.59 -14.09 -10.28
C PRO A 368 0.39 -14.09 -9.32
N GLY A 369 0.40 -13.21 -8.34
CA GLY A 369 -0.57 -13.16 -7.26
C GLY A 369 -1.84 -12.35 -7.52
N PHE A 370 -1.97 -11.69 -8.66
CA PHE A 370 -3.19 -10.92 -8.96
C PHE A 370 -4.38 -11.83 -9.26
N LEU A 371 -5.56 -11.42 -8.80
CA LEU A 371 -6.81 -12.16 -9.04
C LEU A 371 -7.34 -12.01 -10.46
N ASP A 372 -7.09 -10.85 -11.08
CA ASP A 372 -7.69 -10.46 -12.36
C ASP A 372 -6.61 -10.11 -13.40
N VAL A 373 -5.51 -10.87 -13.37
CA VAL A 373 -4.34 -10.84 -14.28
C VAL A 373 -3.53 -9.54 -14.24
N VAL A 374 -4.17 -8.40 -14.44
CA VAL A 374 -3.55 -7.08 -14.59
C VAL A 374 -4.09 -6.08 -13.58
N GLU A 375 -3.18 -5.28 -13.04
CA GLU A 375 -3.49 -4.06 -12.30
C GLU A 375 -2.59 -2.92 -12.80
N LEU A 376 -3.01 -1.66 -12.64
CA LEU A 376 -2.16 -0.51 -12.89
C LEU A 376 -1.03 -0.48 -11.86
N GLY A 377 0.18 -0.68 -12.38
CA GLY A 377 1.42 -0.52 -11.67
C GLY A 377 2.10 0.82 -11.99
N PRO A 378 3.10 1.17 -11.18
CA PRO A 378 3.98 2.30 -11.47
C PRO A 378 4.79 2.09 -12.74
N THR A 379 5.39 3.16 -13.26
CA THR A 379 6.25 3.10 -14.45
C THR A 379 7.36 2.07 -14.28
N LEU A 380 8.00 2.10 -13.11
CA LEU A 380 9.02 1.14 -12.73
C LEU A 380 8.68 0.56 -11.36
N GLN A 381 8.77 -0.77 -11.25
CA GLN A 381 8.74 -1.50 -9.99
C GLN A 381 9.60 -2.74 -10.18
N CYS A 382 10.77 -2.75 -9.55
CA CYS A 382 11.70 -3.87 -9.55
C CYS A 382 12.74 -3.69 -8.43
N ASP A 383 13.43 -4.76 -8.07
CA ASP A 383 14.72 -4.66 -7.38
C ASP A 383 15.83 -4.63 -8.45
N PRO A 384 16.57 -3.50 -8.60
CA PRO A 384 17.61 -3.36 -9.61
C PRO A 384 18.73 -4.42 -9.50
N ALA A 385 19.01 -4.92 -8.29
CA ALA A 385 20.06 -5.91 -8.08
C ALA A 385 19.77 -7.23 -8.82
N ASN A 386 18.50 -7.56 -9.05
CA ASN A 386 18.10 -8.75 -9.82
C ASN A 386 18.45 -8.64 -11.32
N TYR A 387 18.80 -7.45 -11.79
CA TYR A 387 19.10 -7.14 -13.19
C TYR A 387 20.51 -6.57 -13.39
N ALA A 388 21.36 -6.58 -12.36
CA ALA A 388 22.71 -6.01 -12.42
C ALA A 388 23.54 -6.63 -13.56
N ASP A 389 23.47 -7.96 -13.70
CA ASP A 389 24.16 -8.72 -14.75
C ASP A 389 23.34 -8.88 -16.03
N ALA A 390 22.12 -8.34 -16.08
CA ALA A 390 21.26 -8.46 -17.25
C ALA A 390 21.71 -7.46 -18.33
N PRO A 391 21.77 -7.87 -19.61
CA PRO A 391 22.03 -6.95 -20.69
C PRO A 391 20.86 -5.95 -20.83
N PRO A 392 21.07 -4.74 -21.38
CA PRO A 392 20.08 -3.66 -21.39
C PRO A 392 18.68 -4.07 -21.89
N GLU A 393 18.61 -4.91 -22.91
CA GLU A 393 17.36 -5.40 -23.51
C GLU A 393 16.55 -6.34 -22.59
N ARG A 394 17.16 -6.90 -21.55
CA ARG A 394 16.51 -7.75 -20.54
C ARG A 394 16.23 -7.00 -19.24
N ARG A 395 16.62 -5.73 -19.14
CA ARG A 395 16.30 -4.90 -17.98
C ARG A 395 14.86 -4.40 -18.06
N PRO A 396 14.21 -4.14 -16.92
CA PRO A 396 12.92 -3.47 -16.89
C PRO A 396 12.98 -2.15 -17.68
N ARG A 397 11.97 -1.92 -18.53
CA ARG A 397 11.84 -0.67 -19.28
C ARG A 397 11.88 0.52 -18.30
N PHE A 398 12.59 1.57 -18.70
CA PHE A 398 12.83 2.79 -17.92
C PHE A 398 13.72 2.65 -16.66
N LEU A 399 14.30 1.48 -16.38
CA LEU A 399 15.20 1.30 -15.23
C LEU A 399 16.35 2.30 -15.24
N ASP A 400 17.14 2.32 -16.32
CA ASP A 400 18.33 3.18 -16.40
C ASP A 400 17.96 4.67 -16.37
N ARG A 401 16.80 5.04 -16.96
CA ARG A 401 16.28 6.42 -16.92
C ARG A 401 15.94 6.86 -15.49
N VAL A 402 15.25 6.01 -14.73
CA VAL A 402 14.89 6.32 -13.33
C VAL A 402 16.13 6.38 -12.44
N LEU A 403 17.05 5.42 -12.58
CA LEU A 403 18.27 5.39 -11.77
C LEU A 403 19.24 6.53 -12.09
N GLY A 404 19.26 7.01 -13.34
CA GLY A 404 20.09 8.14 -13.77
C GLY A 404 19.51 9.52 -13.49
N ALA A 405 18.30 9.63 -12.96
CA ALA A 405 17.65 10.91 -12.70
C ALA A 405 18.32 11.67 -11.53
N THR A 406 18.72 12.92 -11.75
CA THR A 406 19.44 13.74 -10.74
C THR A 406 18.87 15.15 -10.56
N GLY A 407 18.39 15.80 -11.63
CA GLY A 407 17.76 17.14 -11.56
C GLY A 407 16.24 17.15 -11.48
N ASP A 408 15.59 16.08 -11.92
CA ASP A 408 14.15 16.06 -12.22
C ASP A 408 13.34 15.28 -11.16
N VAL A 409 13.93 15.04 -9.99
CA VAL A 409 13.34 14.20 -8.95
C VAL A 409 12.50 15.05 -8.00
N ARG A 410 11.18 14.84 -8.01
CA ARG A 410 10.19 15.60 -7.23
C ARG A 410 9.87 14.95 -5.89
N TYR A 411 10.04 13.65 -5.80
CA TYR A 411 9.93 12.87 -4.56
C TYR A 411 10.93 11.73 -4.59
N ASP A 412 11.61 11.50 -3.47
CA ASP A 412 12.61 10.44 -3.31
C ASP A 412 12.74 10.05 -1.84
N VAL A 413 12.07 8.97 -1.44
CA VAL A 413 12.04 8.52 -0.05
C VAL A 413 12.10 7.00 0.00
N VAL A 414 12.91 6.48 0.91
CA VAL A 414 12.93 5.05 1.23
C VAL A 414 11.79 4.74 2.20
N LEU A 415 10.88 3.88 1.78
CA LEU A 415 9.74 3.43 2.58
C LEU A 415 9.71 1.90 2.61
N SER A 416 9.15 1.33 3.67
CA SER A 416 9.04 -0.13 3.82
C SER A 416 7.63 -0.64 3.58
N GLU A 417 7.55 -1.92 3.22
CA GLU A 417 6.32 -2.71 3.11
C GLU A 417 5.84 -3.17 4.51
N GLU A 418 4.72 -3.92 4.59
CA GLU A 418 4.10 -4.38 5.85
C GLU A 418 5.05 -5.24 6.72
N GLY A 419 5.43 -4.74 7.91
CA GLY A 419 6.36 -5.42 8.82
C GLY A 419 5.79 -6.68 9.49
N GLY A 420 4.49 -6.94 9.37
CA GLY A 420 3.86 -8.18 9.83
C GLY A 420 4.20 -9.40 8.97
N ARG A 421 4.68 -9.20 7.73
CA ARG A 421 4.94 -10.25 6.74
C ARG A 421 6.29 -10.12 6.06
N PHE A 422 6.82 -8.89 6.00
CA PHE A 422 8.05 -8.59 5.31
C PHE A 422 9.13 -8.11 6.26
N HIS A 423 10.27 -8.79 6.26
CA HIS A 423 11.44 -8.40 7.05
C HIS A 423 12.28 -7.39 6.28
N HIS A 424 12.27 -6.14 6.74
CA HIS A 424 13.09 -5.05 6.20
C HIS A 424 12.93 -4.88 4.68
N ALA A 425 11.74 -5.12 4.16
CA ALA A 425 11.43 -4.89 2.76
C ALA A 425 11.33 -3.40 2.49
N GLU A 426 12.39 -2.81 1.94
CA GLU A 426 12.48 -1.39 1.60
C GLU A 426 12.43 -1.18 0.09
N CYS A 427 11.72 -0.14 -0.32
CA CYS A 427 11.73 0.39 -1.68
C CYS A 427 12.09 1.89 -1.64
N ARG A 428 12.91 2.35 -2.58
CA ARG A 428 13.07 3.77 -2.90
C ARG A 428 11.89 4.19 -3.79
N TYR A 429 11.00 4.99 -3.23
CA TYR A 429 9.84 5.53 -3.93
C TYR A 429 10.18 6.85 -4.59
N MET A 430 9.95 6.97 -5.90
CA MET A 430 10.38 8.12 -6.68
C MET A 430 9.25 8.70 -7.55
N VAL A 431 9.24 10.03 -7.67
CA VAL A 431 8.49 10.74 -8.70
C VAL A 431 9.49 11.54 -9.51
N VAL A 432 9.64 11.20 -10.78
CA VAL A 432 10.65 11.76 -11.68
C VAL A 432 9.94 12.47 -12.82
N GLU A 433 10.32 13.71 -13.09
CA GLU A 433 9.85 14.49 -14.24
C GLU A 433 10.70 14.15 -15.47
N CYS A 434 10.04 14.07 -16.62
CA CYS A 434 10.68 13.82 -17.90
C CYS A 434 10.64 15.10 -18.75
N ASP A 435 11.79 15.74 -18.91
CA ASP A 435 11.93 16.93 -19.76
C ASP A 435 11.73 16.64 -21.25
N ASP A 436 11.95 15.39 -21.70
CA ASP A 436 11.80 14.95 -23.09
C ASP A 436 10.70 13.89 -23.25
N ALA A 437 9.52 14.21 -22.71
CA ALA A 437 8.42 13.25 -22.65
C ALA A 437 7.67 13.05 -23.98
N GLU A 438 7.93 13.88 -24.99
CA GLU A 438 7.48 13.66 -26.36
C GLU A 438 8.27 12.53 -27.05
N ALA A 439 9.52 12.25 -26.62
CA ALA A 439 10.32 11.13 -27.11
C ALA A 439 9.97 9.77 -26.47
N VAL A 440 9.12 9.75 -25.43
CA VAL A 440 8.67 8.51 -24.78
C VAL A 440 7.33 8.08 -25.40
N GLU A 441 7.40 7.49 -26.60
CA GLU A 441 6.28 6.71 -27.11
C GLU A 441 6.08 5.50 -26.19
N PRO A 442 4.92 5.38 -25.52
CA PRO A 442 4.74 4.33 -24.54
C PRO A 442 4.61 2.99 -25.26
N HIS A 443 5.47 2.03 -24.86
CA HIS A 443 5.29 0.62 -25.20
C HIS A 443 3.83 0.18 -24.95
N PRO A 444 3.28 -0.82 -25.66
CA PRO A 444 1.87 -1.22 -25.51
C PRO A 444 1.40 -1.52 -24.07
N ASP A 445 2.33 -1.85 -23.17
CA ASP A 445 2.07 -2.09 -21.75
C ASP A 445 2.02 -0.82 -20.89
N PHE A 446 2.12 0.36 -21.51
CA PHE A 446 2.17 1.65 -20.81
C PHE A 446 1.19 2.65 -21.42
N ARG A 447 0.66 3.52 -20.56
CA ARG A 447 -0.20 4.64 -20.96
C ARG A 447 0.09 5.85 -20.10
N TRP A 448 0.15 7.02 -20.73
CA TRP A 448 0.13 8.28 -20.01
C TRP A 448 -1.29 8.53 -19.51
N MET A 449 -1.42 8.89 -18.24
CA MET A 449 -2.72 9.11 -17.60
C MET A 449 -2.66 10.37 -16.73
N THR A 450 -3.74 11.14 -16.68
CA THR A 450 -3.87 12.18 -15.65
C THR A 450 -4.05 11.54 -14.28
N VAL A 451 -3.74 12.28 -13.22
CA VAL A 451 -3.94 11.81 -11.84
C VAL A 451 -5.42 11.59 -11.57
N ARG A 452 -6.32 12.41 -12.13
CA ARG A 452 -7.77 12.20 -12.09
C ARG A 452 -8.18 10.83 -12.64
N GLN A 453 -7.60 10.37 -13.75
CA GLN A 453 -7.87 9.04 -14.33
C GLN A 453 -7.44 7.91 -13.42
N ILE A 454 -6.28 8.05 -12.78
CA ILE A 454 -5.78 7.03 -11.87
C ILE A 454 -6.66 6.97 -10.61
N LEU A 455 -7.02 8.13 -10.06
CA LEU A 455 -7.86 8.24 -8.86
C LEU A 455 -9.31 7.80 -9.11
N SER A 456 -9.84 7.88 -10.33
CA SER A 456 -11.20 7.39 -10.62
C SER A 456 -11.30 5.87 -10.43
N LEU A 457 -10.23 5.14 -10.72
CA LEU A 457 -10.14 3.69 -10.58
C LEU A 457 -9.91 3.24 -9.13
N GLN A 458 -9.45 4.12 -8.23
CA GLN A 458 -9.17 3.78 -6.82
C GLN A 458 -10.41 3.30 -6.04
N ARG A 459 -11.61 3.66 -6.53
CA ARG A 459 -12.90 3.27 -5.93
C ARG A 459 -13.28 1.84 -6.25
N HIS A 460 -12.55 1.21 -7.16
CA HIS A 460 -12.81 -0.12 -7.65
C HIS A 460 -11.68 -1.07 -7.26
N THR A 461 -12.06 -2.32 -6.99
CA THR A 461 -11.13 -3.38 -6.61
C THR A 461 -10.34 -3.88 -7.82
N ASN A 462 -9.08 -4.27 -7.61
CA ASN A 462 -8.18 -4.87 -8.62
C ASN A 462 -7.86 -3.95 -9.81
N TYR A 463 -7.82 -2.63 -9.60
CA TYR A 463 -7.33 -1.70 -10.63
C TYR A 463 -5.98 -1.09 -10.32
N LEU A 464 -5.66 -0.81 -9.06
CA LEU A 464 -4.41 -0.16 -8.67
C LEU A 464 -3.63 -1.09 -7.73
N ASN A 465 -2.41 -1.47 -8.11
CA ASN A 465 -1.57 -2.27 -7.22
C ASN A 465 -1.09 -1.44 -6.01
N VAL A 466 -0.59 -2.11 -4.97
CA VAL A 466 -0.21 -1.47 -3.70
C VAL A 466 0.93 -0.45 -3.85
N GLN A 467 1.82 -0.65 -4.82
CA GLN A 467 2.92 0.26 -5.14
C GLN A 467 2.39 1.56 -5.76
N THR A 468 1.45 1.46 -6.71
CA THR A 468 0.73 2.61 -7.27
C THR A 468 0.01 3.39 -6.18
N ARG A 469 -0.72 2.70 -5.29
CA ARG A 469 -1.42 3.36 -4.18
C ARG A 469 -0.44 4.06 -3.23
N SER A 470 0.69 3.44 -2.91
CA SER A 470 1.75 4.07 -2.11
C SER A 470 2.30 5.33 -2.78
N LEU A 471 2.60 5.29 -4.09
CA LEU A 471 3.06 6.48 -4.81
C LEU A 471 1.99 7.55 -4.93
N LEU A 472 0.70 7.22 -5.05
CA LEU A 472 -0.38 8.21 -5.05
C LEU A 472 -0.49 8.94 -3.71
N ALA A 473 -0.34 8.21 -2.60
CA ALA A 473 -0.25 8.83 -1.28
C ALA A 473 0.96 9.79 -1.21
N CYS A 474 2.13 9.37 -1.70
CA CYS A 474 3.34 10.20 -1.74
C CYS A 474 3.18 11.42 -2.65
N LEU A 475 2.62 11.25 -3.85
CA LEU A 475 2.35 12.32 -4.81
C LEU A 475 1.47 13.39 -4.19
N SER A 476 0.51 13.00 -3.33
CA SER A 476 -0.34 13.96 -2.61
C SER A 476 0.39 14.86 -1.61
N SER A 477 1.65 14.56 -1.27
CA SER A 477 2.49 15.42 -0.41
C SER A 477 3.22 16.54 -1.18
N LEU A 478 3.12 16.56 -2.51
CA LEU A 478 3.83 17.50 -3.38
C LEU A 478 3.01 18.74 -3.76
N TRP A 479 1.89 19.00 -3.08
CA TRP A 479 1.06 20.19 -3.26
C TRP A 479 0.44 20.69 -1.96
#